data_AF-A0A6G3WXL3-F1
#
_entry.id   AF-A0A6G3WXL3-F1
#
_cell.length_a   1.000
_cell.length_b   1.000
_cell.length_c   1.000
_cell.angle_alpha   90.00
_cell.angle_beta   90.00
_cell.angle_gamma   90.00
#
_symmetry.space_group_name_H-M   'P 1'
#
loop_
_entity.id
_entity.type
_entity.pdbx_description
1 polymer ?
#
loop_
_entity_poly.entity_id
_entity_poly.type
_entity_poly.pdbx_seq_one_letter_code
_entity_poly.pdbx_strand_id
1 'polypeptide(L)'
;GTVVTKVLLPAIAAPLVAGIAAMLATRLTYRINRNVTDEGQLKSTAKGYRAGQIASAGLVSLAHGTNDAQKTMGIITLALVTSGVLAPGSNPPMWVIVSAGVAIALGTYLGGWRIIRTMG
;
A
#
# COMPACT_ATOMS: atom_id res chain seq x y z
N GLY A 1 -2.95 -23.36 17.41
CA GLY A 1 -3.46 -23.19 16.03
C GLY A 1 -3.35 -21.77 15.47
N THR A 2 -3.33 -20.74 16.32
CA THR A 2 -3.44 -19.31 15.92
C THR A 2 -2.26 -18.77 15.10
N VAL A 3 -1.04 -19.25 15.35
CA VAL A 3 0.16 -18.83 14.59
C VAL A 3 0.14 -19.37 13.16
N VAL A 4 -0.26 -20.64 13.00
CA VAL A 4 -0.35 -21.29 11.67
C VAL A 4 -1.38 -20.58 10.80
N THR A 5 -2.56 -20.28 11.35
CA THR A 5 -3.66 -19.68 10.57
C THR A 5 -3.49 -18.17 10.34
N LYS A 6 -2.92 -17.42 11.30
CA LYS A 6 -2.81 -15.95 11.18
C LYS A 6 -1.48 -15.45 10.63
N VAL A 7 -0.45 -16.29 10.59
CA VAL A 7 0.89 -15.87 10.14
C VAL A 7 1.38 -16.75 8.99
N LEU A 8 1.33 -18.07 9.17
CA LEU A 8 1.94 -19.01 8.21
C LEU A 8 1.12 -19.14 6.92
N LEU A 9 -0.21 -19.24 7.04
CA LEU A 9 -1.11 -19.35 5.90
C LEU A 9 -1.05 -18.11 4.98
N PRO A 10 -1.18 -16.87 5.51
CA PRO A 10 -1.08 -15.67 4.67
C PRO A 10 0.31 -15.51 4.05
N ALA A 11 1.38 -15.88 4.76
CA ALA A 11 2.74 -15.76 4.26
C ALA A 11 3.00 -16.61 3.01
N ILE A 12 2.39 -17.80 2.91
CA ILE A 12 2.52 -18.67 1.74
C ILE A 12 1.45 -18.34 0.68
N ALA A 13 0.24 -18.01 1.11
CA ALA A 13 -0.85 -17.69 0.19
C ALA A 13 -0.61 -16.38 -0.57
N ALA A 14 -0.02 -15.36 0.06
CA ALA A 14 0.16 -14.04 -0.56
C ALA A 14 1.07 -14.08 -1.81
N PRO A 15 2.25 -14.72 -1.81
CA PRO A 15 3.07 -14.86 -3.02
C PRO A 15 2.36 -15.61 -4.15
N LEU A 16 1.62 -16.67 -3.82
CA LEU A 16 0.89 -17.47 -4.81
C LEU A 16 -0.23 -16.67 -5.47
N VAL A 17 -1.05 -15.98 -4.66
CA VAL A 17 -2.13 -15.12 -5.15
C VAL A 17 -1.56 -13.97 -5.98
N ALA A 18 -0.48 -13.33 -5.52
CA ALA A 18 0.20 -12.27 -6.27
C ALA A 18 0.74 -12.78 -7.61
N GLY A 19 1.35 -13.96 -7.65
CA GLY A 19 1.89 -14.57 -8.87
C GLY A 19 0.79 -14.88 -9.89
N ILE A 20 -0.34 -15.47 -9.45
CA ILE A 20 -1.49 -15.75 -10.33
C ILE A 20 -2.09 -14.45 -10.86
N ALA A 21 -2.30 -13.45 -9.99
CA ALA A 21 -2.82 -12.15 -10.39
C ALA A 21 -1.90 -11.48 -11.42
N ALA A 22 -0.58 -11.51 -11.21
CA ALA A 22 0.40 -10.96 -12.14
C ALA A 22 0.37 -11.68 -13.50
N MET A 23 0.27 -13.01 -13.51
CA MET A 23 0.16 -13.80 -14.73
C MET A 23 -1.10 -13.45 -15.53
N LEU A 24 -2.25 -13.32 -14.87
CA LEU A 24 -3.52 -12.96 -15.50
C LEU A 24 -3.49 -11.53 -16.05
N ALA A 25 -2.98 -10.57 -15.26
CA ALA A 25 -2.83 -9.17 -15.68
C ALA A 25 -1.91 -9.03 -16.89
N THR A 26 -0.81 -9.80 -16.92
CA THR A 26 0.14 -9.83 -18.04
C THR A 26 -0.52 -10.41 -19.29
N ARG A 27 -1.21 -11.56 -19.19
CA ARG A 27 -1.93 -12.15 -20.33
C ARG A 27 -3.02 -11.22 -20.88
N LEU A 28 -3.76 -10.55 -20.00
CA LEU A 28 -4.79 -9.59 -20.39
C LEU A 28 -4.18 -8.41 -21.15
N THR A 29 -3.08 -7.86 -20.64
CA THR A 29 -2.32 -6.79 -21.28
C THR A 29 -1.86 -7.17 -22.68
N TYR A 30 -1.25 -8.35 -22.85
CA TYR A 30 -0.85 -8.83 -24.18
C TYR A 30 -2.05 -9.04 -25.11
N ARG A 31 -3.20 -9.51 -24.59
CA ARG A 31 -4.41 -9.68 -25.39
C ARG A 31 -5.00 -8.37 -25.88
N ILE A 32 -5.01 -7.34 -25.03
CA ILE A 32 -5.53 -6.01 -25.38
C ILE A 32 -4.61 -5.32 -26.40
N ASN A 33 -3.29 -5.45 -26.21
CA ASN A 33 -2.31 -4.78 -27.08
C ASN A 33 -1.98 -5.54 -28.37
N ARG A 34 -2.49 -6.76 -28.59
CA ARG A 34 -2.11 -7.60 -29.74
C ARG A 34 -2.39 -6.98 -31.12
N ASN A 35 -3.28 -5.97 -31.18
CA ASN A 35 -3.69 -5.30 -32.42
C ASN A 35 -3.07 -3.90 -32.57
N VAL A 36 -2.17 -3.50 -31.67
CA VAL A 36 -1.52 -2.18 -31.72
C VAL A 36 -0.29 -2.28 -32.62
N THR A 37 -0.42 -1.85 -33.88
CA THR A 37 0.66 -1.88 -34.88
C THR A 37 1.15 -0.49 -35.26
N ASP A 38 0.33 0.55 -35.07
CA ASP A 38 0.67 1.93 -35.42
C ASP A 38 1.50 2.65 -34.34
N GLU A 39 2.50 3.40 -34.79
CA GLU A 39 3.41 4.17 -33.91
C GLU A 39 2.68 5.21 -33.04
N GLY A 40 1.59 5.79 -33.56
CA GLY A 40 0.73 6.71 -32.81
C GLY A 40 -0.07 6.02 -31.69
N GLN A 41 -0.50 4.78 -31.90
CA GLN A 41 -1.21 4.00 -30.89
C GLN A 41 -0.27 3.48 -29.80
N LEU A 42 0.98 3.16 -30.13
CA LEU A 42 2.02 2.79 -29.15
C LEU A 42 2.27 3.92 -28.14
N LYS A 43 2.36 5.17 -28.61
CA LYS A 43 2.55 6.35 -27.74
C LYS A 43 1.36 6.60 -26.81
N SER A 44 0.13 6.44 -27.32
CA SER A 44 -1.10 6.57 -26.51
C SER A 44 -1.19 5.49 -25.43
N THR A 45 -0.90 4.25 -25.81
CA THR A 45 -0.85 3.08 -24.91
C THR A 45 0.19 3.27 -23.81
N ALA A 46 1.41 3.73 -24.14
CA ALA A 46 2.46 4.02 -23.17
C ALA A 46 2.05 5.11 -22.15
N LYS A 47 1.34 6.15 -22.62
CA LYS A 47 0.79 7.18 -21.74
C LYS A 47 -0.27 6.62 -20.78
N GLY A 48 -1.13 5.73 -21.28
CA GLY A 48 -2.12 5.00 -20.47
C GLY A 48 -1.46 4.12 -19.39
N TYR A 49 -0.44 3.35 -19.75
CA TYR A 49 0.33 2.55 -18.78
C TYR A 49 1.02 3.41 -17.74
N ARG A 50 1.61 4.54 -18.13
CA ARG A 50 2.25 5.45 -17.18
C ARG A 50 1.24 6.03 -16.19
N ALA A 51 0.06 6.44 -16.67
CA ALA A 51 -1.02 6.90 -15.78
C ALA A 51 -1.49 5.78 -14.83
N GLY A 52 -1.66 4.56 -15.34
CA GLY A 52 -2.00 3.39 -14.53
C GLY A 52 -0.94 3.03 -13.49
N GLN A 53 0.34 3.16 -13.84
CA GLN A 53 1.46 2.94 -12.92
C GLN A 53 1.48 3.97 -11.79
N ILE A 54 1.23 5.25 -12.10
CA ILE A 54 1.13 6.31 -11.07
C ILE A 54 -0.03 6.02 -10.12
N ALA A 55 -1.20 5.66 -10.66
CA ALA A 55 -2.36 5.32 -9.84
C ALA A 55 -2.10 4.08 -8.97
N SER A 56 -1.50 3.03 -9.54
CA SER A 56 -1.15 1.80 -8.82
C SER A 56 -0.11 2.06 -7.72
N ALA A 57 0.95 2.82 -8.01
CA ALA A 57 1.95 3.21 -7.03
C ALA A 57 1.33 4.02 -5.88
N GLY A 58 0.38 4.90 -6.19
CA GLY A 58 -0.40 5.64 -5.19
C GLY A 58 -1.25 4.72 -4.29
N LEU A 59 -1.96 3.74 -4.88
CA LEU A 59 -2.76 2.77 -4.12
C LEU A 59 -1.88 1.87 -3.22
N VAL A 60 -0.74 1.42 -3.73
CA VAL A 60 0.25 0.64 -2.95
C VAL A 60 0.80 1.48 -1.81
N SER A 61 1.17 2.74 -2.07
CA SER A 61 1.62 3.67 -1.04
C SER A 61 0.55 3.92 0.03
N LEU A 62 -0.72 4.04 -0.37
CA LEU A 62 -1.84 4.19 0.56
C LEU A 62 -2.02 2.94 1.43
N ALA A 63 -2.06 1.75 0.82
CA ALA A 63 -2.22 0.49 1.56
C ALA A 63 -1.03 0.22 2.50
N HIS A 64 0.17 0.63 2.12
CA HIS A 64 1.34 0.54 2.98
C HIS A 64 1.26 1.55 4.14
N GLY A 65 0.92 2.81 3.82
CA GLY A 65 0.77 3.87 4.81
C GLY A 65 -0.32 3.59 5.84
N THR A 66 -1.45 3.00 5.44
CA THR A 66 -2.51 2.60 6.39
C THR A 66 -2.04 1.49 7.32
N ASN A 67 -1.30 0.49 6.83
CA ASN A 67 -0.74 -0.58 7.68
C ASN A 67 0.28 -0.05 8.71
N ASP A 68 1.11 0.92 8.34
CA ASP A 68 2.07 1.51 9.27
C ASP A 68 1.42 2.54 10.23
N ALA A 69 0.40 3.26 9.77
CA ALA A 69 -0.43 4.10 10.61
C ALA A 69 -1.12 3.29 11.71
N GLN A 70 -1.51 2.03 11.44
CA GLN A 70 -2.12 1.16 12.45
C GLN A 70 -1.20 0.85 13.63
N LYS A 71 0.11 0.68 13.39
CA LYS A 71 1.08 0.43 14.45
C LYS A 71 1.27 1.66 15.32
N THR A 72 1.45 2.83 14.69
CA THR A 72 1.67 4.10 15.39
C THR A 72 0.44 4.54 16.17
N MET A 73 -0.76 4.48 15.57
CA MET A 73 -2.01 4.78 16.26
C MET A 73 -2.27 3.81 17.41
N GLY A 74 -1.88 2.54 17.27
CA GLY A 74 -2.03 1.51 18.30
C GLY A 74 -1.20 1.82 19.55
N ILE A 75 0.05 2.26 19.38
CA ILE A 75 0.93 2.64 20.49
C ILE A 75 0.37 3.87 21.23
N ILE A 76 -0.05 4.90 20.49
CA ILE A 76 -0.61 6.13 21.10
C ILE A 76 -1.91 5.80 21.84
N THR A 77 -2.79 4.99 21.24
CA THR A 77 -4.05 4.58 21.86
C THR A 77 -3.81 3.76 23.11
N LEU A 78 -2.82 2.86 23.10
CA LEU A 78 -2.44 2.08 24.28
C LEU A 78 -1.97 3.00 25.42
N ALA A 79 -1.16 4.01 25.12
CA ALA A 79 -0.72 4.99 26.12
C ALA A 79 -1.91 5.77 26.72
N LEU A 80 -2.88 6.19 25.90
CA LEU A 80 -4.10 6.86 26.37
C LEU A 80 -4.93 5.95 27.28
N VAL A 81 -5.07 4.67 26.93
CA VAL A 81 -5.77 3.67 27.76
C VAL A 81 -5.04 3.48 29.09
N THR A 82 -3.73 3.29 29.08
CA THR A 82 -2.93 3.09 30.30
C THR A 82 -2.93 4.32 31.21
N SER A 83 -3.00 5.53 30.65
CA SER A 83 -3.11 6.78 31.41
C SER A 83 -4.50 7.05 32.01
N GLY A 84 -5.49 6.19 31.74
CA GLY A 84 -6.88 6.35 32.20
C GLY A 84 -7.70 7.37 31.40
N VAL A 85 -7.15 7.94 30.33
CA VAL A 85 -7.86 8.90 29.45
C VAL A 85 -8.87 8.18 28.55
N LEU A 86 -8.58 6.94 28.15
CA LEU A 86 -9.46 6.11 27.30
C LEU A 86 -9.84 4.81 28.03
N ALA A 87 -11.08 4.36 27.86
CA ALA A 87 -11.50 3.07 28.41
C ALA A 87 -10.82 1.91 27.64
N PRO A 88 -10.48 0.78 28.31
CA PRO A 88 -9.93 -0.40 27.63
C PRO A 88 -10.84 -0.88 26.50
N GLY A 89 -10.24 -1.22 25.36
CA GLY A 89 -10.97 -1.66 24.16
C GLY A 89 -11.62 -0.54 23.35
N SER A 90 -11.40 0.73 23.70
CA SER A 90 -11.86 1.87 22.89
C SER A 90 -11.11 1.94 21.56
N ASN A 91 -11.80 2.38 20.51
CA ASN A 91 -11.17 2.67 19.23
C ASN A 91 -10.23 3.89 19.33
N PRO A 92 -9.18 3.96 18.50
CA PRO A 92 -8.33 5.14 18.41
C PRO A 92 -9.16 6.39 18.09
N PRO A 93 -9.02 7.49 18.84
CA PRO A 93 -9.76 8.71 18.55
C PRO A 93 -9.26 9.34 17.24
N MET A 94 -10.14 10.08 16.56
CA MET A 94 -9.87 10.62 15.22
C MET A 94 -8.59 11.47 15.14
N TRP A 95 -8.27 12.23 16.19
CA TRP A 95 -7.05 13.04 16.22
C TRP A 95 -5.77 12.19 16.21
N VAL A 96 -5.79 10.99 16.82
CA VAL A 96 -4.65 10.05 16.76
C VAL A 96 -4.47 9.55 15.34
N ILE A 97 -5.56 9.14 14.69
CA ILE A 97 -5.56 8.65 13.31
C ILE A 97 -5.01 9.72 12.36
N VAL A 98 -5.53 10.95 12.46
CA VAL A 98 -5.07 12.08 11.66
C VAL A 98 -3.62 12.43 11.96
N SER A 99 -3.21 12.47 13.23
CA SER A 99 -1.82 12.76 13.61
C SER A 99 -0.82 11.73 13.07
N ALA A 100 -1.18 10.44 13.14
CA ALA A 100 -0.34 9.36 12.65
C ALA A 100 -0.21 9.42 11.12
N GLY A 101 -1.33 9.64 10.41
CA GLY A 101 -1.33 9.81 8.96
C GLY A 101 -0.51 11.02 8.51
N VAL A 102 -0.69 12.17 9.17
CA VAL A 102 0.08 13.39 8.87
C VAL A 102 1.56 13.22 9.18
N ALA A 103 1.92 12.58 10.29
CA ALA A 103 3.32 12.31 10.63
C ALA A 103 4.01 11.42 9.58
N ILE A 104 3.34 10.37 9.10
CA ILE A 104 3.85 9.51 8.03
C ILE A 104 4.00 10.30 6.73
N ALA A 105 2.96 11.05 6.32
CA ALA A 105 3.00 11.86 5.10
C ALA A 105 4.12 12.91 5.13
N LEU A 106 4.29 13.62 6.26
CA LEU A 106 5.36 14.58 6.47
C LEU A 106 6.74 13.90 6.45
N GLY A 107 6.89 12.75 7.09
CA GLY A 107 8.13 11.97 7.06
C GLY A 107 8.53 11.55 5.64
N THR A 108 7.55 11.07 4.85
CA THR A 108 7.76 10.73 3.44
C THR A 108 8.15 11.96 2.61
N TYR A 109 7.49 13.10 2.83
CA TYR A 109 7.77 14.33 2.10
C TYR A 109 9.15 14.91 2.41
N LEU A 110 9.54 14.95 3.69
CA LEU A 110 10.78 15.59 4.15
C LEU A 110 12.04 14.75 3.89
N GLY A 111 11.95 13.42 3.97
CA GLY A 111 13.13 12.54 3.93
C GLY A 111 13.06 11.40 2.92
N GLY A 112 11.87 11.04 2.43
CA GLY A 112 11.67 9.86 1.58
C GLY A 112 12.38 9.94 0.21
N TRP A 113 12.62 11.15 -0.30
CA TRP A 113 13.23 11.39 -1.61
C TRP A 113 14.66 10.86 -1.74
N ARG A 114 15.41 10.73 -0.64
CA ARG A 114 16.76 10.16 -0.69
C ARG A 114 16.71 8.65 -0.89
N ILE A 115 15.75 7.99 -0.23
CA ILE A 115 15.54 6.54 -0.29
C ILE A 115 14.94 6.12 -1.64
N ILE A 116 13.95 6.87 -2.14
CA ILE A 116 13.32 6.60 -3.44
C ILE A 116 14.36 6.67 -4.57
N ARG A 117 15.32 7.60 -4.49
CA ARG A 117 16.39 7.74 -5.48
C ARG A 117 17.44 6.63 -5.44
N THR A 118 17.55 5.87 -4.35
CA THR A 118 18.51 4.76 -4.22
C THR A 118 17.92 3.39 -4.54
N MET A 119 16.58 3.27 -4.59
CA MET A 119 15.85 2.03 -4.89
C MET A 119 15.42 1.93 -6.36
N GLY A 120 15.58 3.03 -7.12
CA GLY A 120 15.32 3.10 -8.55
C GLY A 120 16.46 2.55 -9.39
#